data_AF-A0A518D3S4-F1
#
_entry.id   AF-A0A518D3S4-F1
#
_cell.length_a   1.000
_cell.length_b   1.000
_cell.length_c   1.000
_cell.angle_alpha   90.00
_cell.angle_beta   90.00
_cell.angle_gamma   90.00
#
_symmetry.space_group_name_H-M   'P 1'
#
loop_
_entity.id
_entity.type
_entity.pdbx_description
1 polymer ?
#
loop_
_entity_poly.entity_id
_entity_poly.type
_entity_poly.pdbx_seq_one_letter_code
_entity_poly.pdbx_strand_id
1 'polypeptide(L)'
;MNDSVSTHQATLVDAPLADRKGLGWAWILPALAALLAVLLAWSYWSERGAVVEVTFQVGHGLDAGSDVRFRGTSIGTVESVRLDPSGGGLRVSLRLRPDAVHLAREGSRWWIPRPRVGLAGIEGLDTLLGSSYVTLEAGPADAPASRRFEGIEEPPVPVPWGDGLELVLEARRRGGLTPGAPVYFRQVRVGVVLSVGLASDGSSILARVSISPDHAALVRTNTVFWNESGLRFEAGLGGIDFAFDSIEEVLTGAIAFATPPEAGARARTGARFPLAAEADADWLDWVARLPVGPLADAPAGPRPEPVRAALGWKRKRLLGSSHERLNGWCLRLANGWIGPRDLLESPTDMSDVTLAIGGEAHEPLAASQETGNVRVVAADQDARGWPLDRIRAPLEPESCLVFGDPIAGARAIDATRLESGADATWLLGDAGAFGDDWHGAAVVARADGALIGILLVDSAGARIAVDVPVTR
;
A
#
# COMPACT_ATOMS: atom_id res chain seq x y z
N MET A 1 89.02 83.72 52.67
CA MET A 1 88.04 83.53 51.59
C MET A 1 87.62 82.08 51.61
N ASN A 2 86.50 81.76 52.28
CA ASN A 2 85.74 80.52 52.08
C ASN A 2 84.48 80.60 52.95
N ASP A 3 83.42 81.18 52.40
CA ASP A 3 82.10 81.12 53.00
C ASP A 3 81.38 79.86 52.54
N SER A 4 80.87 79.17 53.55
CA SER A 4 80.07 77.95 53.52
C SER A 4 78.83 78.07 52.62
N VAL A 5 78.68 77.07 51.75
CA VAL A 5 77.54 76.87 50.86
C VAL A 5 76.33 76.39 51.66
N SER A 6 75.25 77.18 51.64
CA SER A 6 73.94 76.83 52.20
C SER A 6 73.14 75.96 51.23
N THR A 7 72.72 74.80 51.71
CA THR A 7 71.86 73.84 50.99
C THR A 7 70.42 74.31 50.93
N HIS A 8 69.89 74.56 49.74
CA HIS A 8 68.44 74.73 49.52
C HIS A 8 67.82 73.37 49.18
N GLN A 9 66.95 72.86 50.07
CA GLN A 9 66.06 71.73 49.77
C GLN A 9 64.93 72.21 48.87
N ALA A 10 64.73 71.53 47.73
CA ALA A 10 63.56 71.70 46.87
C ALA A 10 62.55 70.57 47.14
N THR A 11 61.35 70.94 47.55
CA THR A 11 60.21 70.04 47.80
C THR A 11 59.58 69.63 46.46
N LEU A 12 59.59 68.34 46.13
CA LEU A 12 58.87 67.80 44.98
C LEU A 12 57.39 67.60 45.35
N VAL A 13 56.49 68.22 44.59
CA VAL A 13 55.03 67.98 44.67
C VAL A 13 54.70 66.82 43.74
N ASP A 14 54.23 65.71 44.29
CA ASP A 14 53.74 64.56 43.54
C ASP A 14 52.38 64.87 42.88
N ALA A 15 52.31 64.72 41.55
CA ALA A 15 51.06 64.74 40.80
C ALA A 15 50.53 63.31 40.65
N PRO A 16 49.25 63.01 41.00
CA PRO A 16 48.71 61.67 40.84
C PRO A 16 48.49 61.35 39.35
N LEU A 17 49.17 60.30 38.88
CA LEU A 17 48.91 59.70 37.56
C LEU A 17 47.54 59.00 37.61
N ALA A 18 46.56 59.56 36.90
CA ALA A 18 45.26 58.94 36.72
C ALA A 18 45.38 57.68 35.86
N ASP A 19 45.16 56.52 36.47
CA ASP A 19 45.14 55.20 35.84
C ASP A 19 43.91 55.05 34.94
N ARG A 20 44.06 55.37 33.64
CA ARG A 20 43.01 55.14 32.63
C ARG A 20 43.00 53.67 32.25
N LYS A 21 42.12 52.89 32.88
CA LYS A 21 41.68 51.56 32.41
C LYS A 21 40.92 51.68 31.08
N GLY A 22 41.65 51.90 30.00
CA GLY A 22 41.12 52.11 28.66
C GLY A 22 41.39 50.97 27.69
N LEU A 23 41.42 49.71 28.16
CA LEU A 23 41.76 48.56 27.30
C LEU A 23 40.54 47.77 26.80
N GLY A 24 39.31 48.12 27.20
CA GLY A 24 38.10 47.36 26.82
C GLY A 24 37.49 47.73 25.45
N TRP A 25 37.47 49.02 25.08
CA TRP A 25 36.80 49.47 23.85
C TRP A 25 37.61 49.21 22.57
N ALA A 26 38.94 49.36 22.63
CA ALA A 26 39.80 49.24 21.45
C ALA A 26 39.77 47.83 20.81
N TRP A 27 39.40 46.80 21.58
CA TRP A 27 39.28 45.42 21.10
C TRP A 27 37.90 45.07 20.51
N ILE A 28 36.90 45.94 20.66
CA ILE A 28 35.57 45.71 20.08
C ILE A 28 35.66 45.70 18.55
N LEU A 29 36.45 46.59 17.95
CA LEU A 29 36.60 46.68 16.50
C LEU A 29 37.29 45.43 15.91
N PRO A 30 38.44 44.95 16.43
CA PRO A 30 39.02 43.66 16.02
C PRO A 30 38.10 42.46 16.26
N ALA A 31 37.41 42.39 17.40
CA ALA A 31 36.50 41.29 17.71
C ALA A 31 35.30 41.26 16.77
N LEU A 32 34.74 42.42 16.43
CA LEU A 32 33.65 42.55 15.46
C LEU A 32 34.11 42.16 14.06
N ALA A 33 35.31 42.57 13.64
CA ALA A 33 35.89 42.17 12.37
C ALA A 33 36.14 40.65 12.30
N ALA A 34 36.63 40.05 13.40
CA ALA A 34 36.82 38.59 13.51
C ALA A 34 35.47 37.84 13.47
N LEU A 35 34.45 38.34 14.16
CA LEU A 35 33.10 37.76 14.11
C LEU A 35 32.53 37.84 12.69
N LEU A 36 32.69 38.98 12.00
CA LEU A 36 32.23 39.14 10.63
C LEU A 36 32.98 38.19 9.69
N ALA A 37 34.29 38.02 9.87
CA ALA A 37 35.09 37.07 9.10
C ALA A 37 34.64 35.62 9.34
N VAL A 38 34.32 35.25 10.59
CA VAL A 38 33.76 33.93 10.91
C VAL A 38 32.38 33.75 10.28
N LEU A 39 31.51 34.75 10.34
CA LEU A 39 30.18 34.70 9.73
C LEU A 39 30.25 34.56 8.20
N LEU A 40 31.15 35.32 7.55
CA LEU A 40 31.38 35.24 6.10
C LEU A 40 32.05 33.92 5.70
N ALA A 41 32.98 33.42 6.50
CA ALA A 41 33.60 32.12 6.26
C ALA A 41 32.58 30.98 6.39
N TRP A 42 31.69 31.07 7.38
CA TRP A 42 30.61 30.11 7.58
C TRP A 42 29.60 30.14 6.44
N SER A 43 29.12 31.33 6.03
CA SER A 43 28.18 31.46 4.91
C SER A 43 28.79 30.91 3.62
N TYR A 44 30.04 31.28 3.33
CA TYR A 44 30.78 30.81 2.15
C TYR A 44 30.99 29.29 2.13
N TRP A 45 31.20 28.65 3.28
CA TRP A 45 31.30 27.19 3.36
C TRP A 45 29.94 26.49 3.27
N SER A 46 28.89 27.06 3.87
CA SER A 46 27.53 26.52 3.81
C SER A 46 26.91 26.59 2.40
N GLU A 47 27.33 27.57 1.58
CA GLU A 47 26.83 27.77 0.22
C GLU A 47 27.48 26.85 -0.83
N ARG A 48 28.59 26.17 -0.51
CA ARG A 48 29.41 25.43 -1.49
C ARG A 48 28.85 24.07 -1.92
N GLY A 49 27.69 23.67 -1.39
CA GLY A 49 27.09 22.37 -1.71
C GLY A 49 27.92 21.20 -1.18
N ALA A 50 27.64 19.98 -1.65
CA ALA A 50 28.39 18.80 -1.25
C ALA A 50 29.00 18.10 -2.47
N VAL A 51 30.24 17.63 -2.32
CA VAL A 51 30.88 16.76 -3.31
C VAL A 51 30.61 15.30 -2.96
N VAL A 52 30.11 14.56 -3.95
CA VAL A 52 29.77 13.14 -3.88
C VAL A 52 30.60 12.40 -4.93
N GLU A 53 31.09 11.22 -4.57
CA GLU A 53 31.90 10.35 -5.42
C GLU A 53 31.05 9.14 -5.84
N VAL A 54 30.90 8.93 -7.13
CA VAL A 54 30.15 7.79 -7.69
C VAL A 54 31.05 7.00 -8.63
N THR A 55 31.13 5.70 -8.43
CA THR A 55 31.92 4.81 -9.30
C THR A 55 31.00 4.13 -10.32
N PHE A 56 31.25 4.32 -11.61
CA PHE A 56 30.53 3.67 -12.72
C PHE A 56 31.45 2.69 -13.45
N GLN A 57 30.90 1.68 -14.12
CA GLN A 57 31.72 0.80 -14.98
C GLN A 57 31.99 1.47 -16.34
N VAL A 58 31.01 2.19 -16.87
CA VAL A 58 31.09 2.85 -18.18
C VAL A 58 30.63 4.30 -18.10
N GLY A 59 31.32 5.20 -18.81
CA GLY A 59 31.09 6.65 -18.71
C GLY A 59 30.06 7.19 -19.69
N HIS A 60 29.74 6.46 -20.76
CA HIS A 60 28.74 6.85 -21.77
C HIS A 60 28.82 8.32 -22.25
N GLY A 61 30.03 8.84 -22.51
CA GLY A 61 30.22 10.23 -22.96
C GLY A 61 30.02 11.28 -21.86
N LEU A 62 30.01 10.89 -20.59
CA LEU A 62 29.99 11.82 -19.46
C LEU A 62 31.32 12.57 -19.35
N ASP A 63 31.24 13.89 -19.38
CA ASP A 63 32.39 14.80 -19.25
C ASP A 63 32.24 15.76 -18.06
N ALA A 64 33.35 16.39 -17.65
CA ALA A 64 33.32 17.47 -16.68
C ALA A 64 32.42 18.62 -17.17
N GLY A 65 31.55 19.14 -16.30
CA GLY A 65 30.53 20.13 -16.61
C GLY A 65 29.16 19.55 -16.97
N SER A 66 29.05 18.23 -17.14
CA SER A 66 27.75 17.56 -17.34
C SER A 66 26.79 17.79 -16.17
N ASP A 67 25.49 17.79 -16.43
CA ASP A 67 24.47 17.99 -15.40
C ASP A 67 24.34 16.77 -14.47
N VAL A 68 23.96 17.04 -13.22
CA VAL A 68 23.34 16.05 -12.33
C VAL A 68 21.87 16.42 -12.21
N ARG A 69 20.97 15.51 -12.59
CA ARG A 69 19.53 15.78 -12.63
C ARG A 69 18.74 14.89 -11.68
N PHE A 70 17.71 15.45 -11.07
CA PHE A 70 16.70 14.71 -10.32
C PHE A 70 15.32 15.05 -10.85
N ARG A 71 14.57 14.04 -11.30
CA ARG A 71 13.24 14.20 -11.90
C ARG A 71 13.20 15.29 -13.00
N GLY A 72 14.22 15.30 -13.87
CA GLY A 72 14.35 16.27 -14.97
C GLY A 72 14.91 17.65 -14.59
N THR A 73 15.08 17.95 -13.30
CA THR A 73 15.64 19.24 -12.84
C THR A 73 17.14 19.11 -12.57
N SER A 74 17.96 20.05 -13.06
CA SER A 74 19.39 20.10 -12.70
C SER A 74 19.56 20.47 -11.22
N ILE A 75 20.29 19.65 -10.48
CA ILE A 75 20.55 19.74 -9.03
C ILE A 75 22.05 19.81 -8.69
N GLY A 76 22.92 19.77 -9.69
CA GLY A 76 24.36 19.73 -9.52
C GLY A 76 25.09 19.56 -10.84
N THR A 77 26.41 19.43 -10.77
CA THR A 77 27.28 19.28 -11.94
C THR A 77 28.38 18.25 -11.69
N VAL A 78 28.84 17.61 -12.76
CA VAL A 78 30.02 16.73 -12.75
C VAL A 78 31.27 17.60 -12.69
N GLU A 79 32.07 17.46 -11.63
CA GLU A 79 33.34 18.17 -11.49
C GLU A 79 34.47 17.52 -12.27
N SER A 80 34.57 16.19 -12.18
CA SER A 80 35.61 15.44 -12.88
C SER A 80 35.24 13.97 -13.06
N VAL A 81 35.72 13.41 -14.16
CA VAL A 81 35.62 11.99 -14.50
C VAL A 81 37.05 11.46 -14.57
N ARG A 82 37.39 10.47 -13.75
CA ARG A 82 38.73 9.87 -13.70
C ARG A 82 38.64 8.36 -13.78
N LEU A 83 39.60 7.72 -14.44
CA LEU A 83 39.74 6.28 -14.36
C LEU A 83 40.09 5.88 -12.92
N ASP A 84 39.42 4.86 -12.41
CA ASP A 84 39.76 4.32 -11.10
C ASP A 84 41.15 3.66 -11.17
N PRO A 85 42.09 3.93 -10.24
CA PRO A 85 43.44 3.38 -10.31
C PRO A 85 43.51 1.85 -10.29
N SER A 86 42.45 1.18 -9.85
CA SER A 86 42.32 -0.28 -9.87
C SER A 86 42.03 -0.84 -11.27
N GLY A 87 41.72 0.02 -12.25
CA GLY A 87 41.34 -0.36 -13.61
C GLY A 87 39.89 -0.85 -13.76
N GLY A 88 39.11 -0.91 -12.68
CA GLY A 88 37.77 -1.49 -12.65
C GLY A 88 36.61 -0.54 -12.89
N GLY A 89 36.84 0.70 -13.35
CA GLY A 89 35.75 1.64 -13.64
C GLY A 89 36.17 3.11 -13.71
N LEU A 90 35.18 3.99 -13.63
CA LEU A 90 35.27 5.44 -13.67
C LEU A 90 34.77 6.03 -12.35
N ARG A 91 35.64 6.79 -11.70
CA ARG A 91 35.34 7.56 -10.50
C ARG A 91 34.91 8.96 -10.91
N VAL A 92 33.65 9.28 -10.64
CA VAL A 92 33.01 10.53 -11.01
C VAL A 92 32.77 11.37 -9.76
N SER A 93 33.31 12.59 -9.73
CA SER A 93 33.05 13.57 -8.67
C SER A 93 31.91 14.48 -9.08
N LEU A 94 30.86 14.52 -8.27
CA LEU A 94 29.63 15.28 -8.49
C LEU A 94 29.52 16.38 -7.43
N ARG A 95 29.31 17.63 -7.85
CA ARG A 95 28.97 18.74 -6.95
C ARG A 95 27.46 18.91 -6.92
N LEU A 96 26.83 18.56 -5.80
CA LEU A 96 25.42 18.83 -5.55
C LEU A 96 25.24 20.23 -5.00
N ARG A 97 24.16 20.91 -5.40
CA ARG A 97 23.76 22.19 -4.79
C ARG A 97 23.31 22.00 -3.33
N PRO A 98 23.39 23.03 -2.47
CA PRO A 98 23.00 22.95 -1.06
C PRO A 98 21.59 22.39 -0.82
N ASP A 99 20.63 22.76 -1.68
CA ASP A 99 19.24 22.30 -1.64
C ASP A 99 19.09 20.81 -1.93
N ALA A 100 20.04 20.18 -2.62
CA ALA A 100 19.97 18.80 -3.09
C ALA A 100 20.86 17.82 -2.30
N VAL A 101 21.69 18.30 -1.36
CA VAL A 101 22.62 17.45 -0.59
C VAL A 101 21.89 16.33 0.16
N HIS A 102 20.67 16.59 0.62
CA HIS A 102 19.84 15.62 1.36
C HIS A 102 19.42 14.40 0.52
N LEU A 103 19.56 14.45 -0.80
CA LEU A 103 19.27 13.32 -1.70
C LEU A 103 20.43 12.30 -1.73
N ALA A 104 21.64 12.69 -1.30
CA ALA A 104 22.80 11.81 -1.21
C ALA A 104 22.85 11.10 0.15
N ARG A 105 22.12 10.00 0.25
CA ARG A 105 21.97 9.20 1.47
C ARG A 105 22.11 7.72 1.16
N GLU A 106 22.38 6.90 2.17
CA GLU A 106 22.45 5.46 1.99
C GLU A 106 21.19 4.92 1.29
N GLY A 107 21.39 4.04 0.31
CA GLY A 107 20.31 3.54 -0.56
C GLY A 107 19.98 4.39 -1.78
N SER A 108 20.54 5.60 -1.93
CA SER A 108 20.40 6.38 -3.17
C SER A 108 21.11 5.70 -4.33
N ARG A 109 20.40 5.57 -5.45
CA ARG A 109 20.86 4.85 -6.65
C ARG A 109 21.15 5.85 -7.76
N TRP A 110 22.31 5.74 -8.39
CA TRP A 110 22.81 6.68 -9.37
C TRP A 110 23.04 5.97 -10.70
N TRP A 111 22.62 6.57 -11.82
CA TRP A 111 22.85 5.99 -13.15
C TRP A 111 23.05 7.07 -14.21
N ILE A 112 23.60 6.65 -15.35
CA ILE A 112 23.73 7.47 -16.54
C ILE A 112 22.65 6.99 -17.54
N PRO A 113 21.61 7.80 -17.80
CA PRO A 113 20.58 7.42 -18.76
C PRO A 113 21.18 7.18 -20.14
N ARG A 114 20.71 6.11 -20.79
CA ARG A 114 21.10 5.78 -22.17
C ARG A 114 19.89 6.01 -23.06
N PRO A 115 20.06 6.56 -24.27
CA PRO A 115 18.99 6.60 -25.23
C PRO A 115 18.59 5.16 -25.56
N ARG A 116 17.33 4.82 -25.25
CA ARG A 116 16.77 3.50 -25.50
C ARG A 116 15.65 3.67 -26.53
N VAL A 117 15.83 3.04 -27.68
CA VAL A 117 14.75 2.85 -28.64
C VAL A 117 13.99 1.60 -28.20
N GLY A 118 12.88 1.80 -27.50
CA GLY A 118 11.98 0.76 -27.06
C GLY A 118 10.65 0.80 -27.83
N LEU A 119 9.88 -0.28 -27.73
CA LEU A 119 8.57 -0.39 -28.38
C LEU A 119 7.49 0.47 -27.71
N ALA A 120 7.69 0.88 -26.45
CA ALA A 120 6.80 1.77 -25.68
C ALA A 120 7.06 3.27 -25.90
N GLY A 121 8.00 3.63 -26.78
CA GLY A 121 8.43 5.00 -27.03
C GLY A 121 9.95 5.16 -27.00
N ILE A 122 10.42 6.35 -27.34
CA ILE A 122 11.83 6.69 -27.34
C ILE A 122 12.14 7.42 -26.02
N GLU A 123 12.87 6.77 -25.11
CA GLU A 123 13.34 7.39 -23.87
C GLU A 123 14.77 7.91 -24.05
N GLY A 124 15.06 9.09 -23.50
CA GLY A 124 16.41 9.66 -23.51
C GLY A 124 16.84 10.35 -24.82
N LEU A 125 15.91 10.78 -25.68
CA LEU A 125 16.22 11.56 -26.89
C LEU A 125 16.96 12.87 -26.59
N ASP A 126 16.78 13.43 -25.39
CA ASP A 126 17.51 14.60 -24.91
C ASP A 126 19.02 14.34 -24.81
N THR A 127 19.45 13.08 -24.67
CA THR A 127 20.87 12.67 -24.68
C THR A 127 21.46 12.51 -26.09
N LEU A 128 20.63 12.46 -27.15
CA LEU A 128 21.12 12.36 -28.53
C LEU A 128 21.52 13.73 -29.12
N LEU A 129 20.94 14.81 -28.60
CA LEU A 129 21.25 16.20 -29.00
C LEU A 129 21.93 17.01 -27.88
N GLY A 130 21.92 16.54 -26.63
CA GLY A 130 22.55 17.16 -25.47
C GLY A 130 23.70 16.33 -24.88
N SER A 131 24.43 16.90 -23.91
CA SER A 131 25.47 16.18 -23.17
C SER A 131 24.87 15.11 -22.24
N SER A 132 25.57 13.98 -22.10
CA SER A 132 25.22 12.95 -21.12
C SER A 132 25.15 13.55 -19.72
N TYR A 133 24.25 13.05 -18.88
CA TYR A 133 24.04 13.55 -17.53
C TYR A 133 23.92 12.40 -16.54
N VAL A 134 24.19 12.68 -15.27
CA VAL A 134 23.97 11.72 -14.18
C VAL A 134 22.60 11.98 -13.57
N THR A 135 21.86 10.93 -13.25
CA THR A 135 20.62 11.06 -12.49
C THR A 135 20.59 10.11 -11.30
N LEU A 136 19.61 10.31 -10.41
CA LEU A 136 19.46 9.49 -9.23
C LEU A 136 18.00 9.26 -8.83
N GLU A 137 17.82 8.21 -8.04
CA GLU A 137 16.68 7.95 -7.19
C GLU A 137 17.16 8.05 -5.73
N ALA A 138 16.46 8.83 -4.90
CA ALA A 138 16.84 9.05 -3.52
C ALA A 138 16.45 7.85 -2.65
N GLY A 139 17.34 7.42 -1.75
CA GLY A 139 17.06 6.36 -0.78
C GLY A 139 15.98 6.76 0.26
N PRO A 140 15.72 5.91 1.27
CA PRO A 140 14.78 6.21 2.37
C PRO A 140 15.10 7.55 3.08
N ALA A 141 14.08 8.29 3.50
CA ALA A 141 14.25 9.65 4.03
C ALA A 141 15.01 9.73 5.36
N ASP A 142 14.97 8.65 6.12
CA ASP A 142 15.61 8.43 7.41
C ASP A 142 17.04 7.86 7.30
N ALA A 143 17.49 7.50 6.09
CA ALA A 143 18.82 6.96 5.87
C ALA A 143 19.92 8.02 6.11
N PRO A 144 21.07 7.64 6.68
CA PRO A 144 22.17 8.57 6.95
C PRO A 144 22.77 9.11 5.64
N ALA A 145 23.33 10.32 5.71
CA ALA A 145 23.98 10.95 4.56
C ALA A 145 25.23 10.16 4.14
N SER A 146 25.39 9.95 2.83
CA SER A 146 26.57 9.30 2.26
C SER A 146 27.18 10.16 1.17
N ARG A 147 28.50 10.04 0.99
CA ARG A 147 29.27 10.74 -0.05
C ARG A 147 29.91 9.80 -1.07
N ARG A 148 29.75 8.50 -0.90
CA ARG A 148 30.32 7.48 -1.78
C ARG A 148 29.24 6.52 -2.23
N PHE A 149 29.16 6.31 -3.54
CA PHE A 149 28.14 5.47 -4.15
C PHE A 149 28.74 4.62 -5.27
N GLU A 150 28.09 3.49 -5.50
CA GLU A 150 28.28 2.68 -6.69
C GLU A 150 27.14 2.98 -7.66
N GLY A 151 27.50 3.32 -8.89
CA GLY A 151 26.56 3.58 -9.96
C GLY A 151 25.98 2.29 -10.51
N ILE A 152 24.69 2.30 -10.83
CA ILE A 152 23.99 1.19 -11.47
C ILE A 152 23.88 1.44 -12.98
N GLU A 153 24.03 0.37 -13.75
CA GLU A 153 24.05 0.42 -15.22
C GLU A 153 22.65 0.40 -15.84
N GLU A 154 21.68 -0.17 -15.11
CA GLU A 154 20.28 -0.21 -15.50
C GLU A 154 19.46 0.72 -14.61
N PRO A 155 18.65 1.61 -15.19
CA PRO A 155 17.75 2.44 -14.42
C PRO A 155 16.80 1.55 -13.62
N PRO A 156 16.46 1.93 -12.38
CA PRO A 156 15.41 1.24 -11.65
C PRO A 156 14.11 1.37 -12.44
N VAL A 157 13.34 0.29 -12.51
CA VAL A 157 12.01 0.34 -13.13
C VAL A 157 11.15 1.29 -12.32
N PRO A 158 10.58 2.35 -12.92
CA PRO A 158 9.69 3.25 -12.21
C PRO A 158 8.52 2.44 -11.66
N VAL A 159 8.35 2.42 -10.34
CA VAL A 159 7.17 1.84 -9.70
C VAL A 159 6.11 2.94 -9.66
N PRO A 160 5.08 2.91 -10.51
CA PRO A 160 4.15 4.05 -10.62
C PRO A 160 3.34 4.28 -9.33
N TRP A 161 3.26 3.26 -8.48
CA TRP A 161 2.26 3.17 -7.41
C TRP A 161 2.84 3.12 -5.98
N GLY A 162 4.15 3.32 -5.78
CA GLY A 162 4.74 3.32 -4.43
C GLY A 162 4.62 1.96 -3.72
N ASP A 163 4.01 1.93 -2.53
CA ASP A 163 3.86 0.80 -1.59
C ASP A 163 2.97 -0.36 -2.09
N GLY A 164 3.26 -0.86 -3.29
CA GLY A 164 2.56 -2.01 -3.89
C GLY A 164 2.89 -3.35 -3.23
N LEU A 165 2.09 -4.36 -3.55
CA LEU A 165 2.35 -5.75 -3.16
C LEU A 165 3.48 -6.30 -4.03
N GLU A 166 4.67 -6.47 -3.45
CA GLU A 166 5.79 -7.11 -4.15
C GLU A 166 5.76 -8.64 -4.03
N LEU A 167 5.87 -9.33 -5.15
CA LEU A 167 5.85 -10.80 -5.23
C LEU A 167 7.08 -11.31 -5.98
N VAL A 168 7.38 -12.59 -5.81
CA VAL A 168 8.42 -13.29 -6.57
C VAL A 168 7.79 -14.38 -7.40
N LEU A 169 7.97 -14.30 -8.72
CA LEU A 169 7.49 -15.30 -9.67
C LEU A 169 8.66 -16.20 -10.09
N GLU A 170 8.45 -17.51 -10.06
CA GLU A 170 9.48 -18.51 -10.33
C GLU A 170 9.21 -19.22 -11.65
N ALA A 171 10.17 -19.14 -12.57
CA ALA A 171 10.06 -19.77 -13.88
C ALA A 171 11.27 -20.66 -14.17
N ARG A 172 11.08 -21.71 -14.97
CA ARG A 172 12.21 -22.54 -15.44
C ARG A 172 13.04 -21.86 -16.52
N ARG A 173 12.45 -20.92 -17.27
CA ARG A 173 13.08 -20.21 -18.39
C ARG A 173 12.61 -18.76 -18.38
N ARG A 174 13.46 -17.85 -18.88
CA ARG A 174 13.17 -16.40 -18.89
C ARG A 174 11.97 -16.04 -19.76
N GLY A 175 11.74 -16.77 -20.86
CA GLY A 175 10.49 -16.70 -21.63
C GLY A 175 10.05 -15.29 -22.07
N GLY A 176 10.95 -14.39 -22.44
CA GLY A 176 10.57 -13.03 -22.85
C GLY A 176 10.29 -12.05 -21.70
N LEU A 177 10.45 -12.46 -20.44
CA LEU A 177 10.35 -11.57 -19.29
C LEU A 177 11.45 -10.52 -19.29
N THR A 178 11.04 -9.26 -19.23
CA THR A 178 11.93 -8.10 -19.13
C THR A 178 11.50 -7.21 -17.97
N PRO A 179 12.44 -6.58 -17.25
CA PRO A 179 12.10 -5.48 -16.34
C PRO A 179 11.25 -4.43 -17.09
N GLY A 180 10.20 -3.94 -16.44
CA GLY A 180 9.21 -3.02 -17.03
C GLY A 180 8.03 -3.71 -17.72
N ALA A 181 8.05 -5.04 -17.93
CA ALA A 181 6.93 -5.76 -18.51
C ALA A 181 5.64 -5.59 -17.68
N PRO A 182 4.48 -5.41 -18.32
CA PRO A 182 3.21 -5.23 -17.61
C PRO A 182 2.74 -6.53 -16.96
N VAL A 183 2.07 -6.39 -15.81
CA VAL A 183 1.31 -7.47 -15.18
C VAL A 183 -0.18 -7.16 -15.32
N TYR A 184 -0.93 -8.09 -15.92
CA TYR A 184 -2.34 -7.97 -16.23
C TYR A 184 -3.21 -8.84 -15.33
N PHE A 185 -4.39 -8.32 -15.01
CA PHE A 185 -5.53 -9.09 -14.53
C PHE A 185 -6.68 -8.82 -15.47
N ARG A 186 -7.17 -9.84 -16.18
CA ARG A 186 -8.26 -9.71 -17.17
C ARG A 186 -8.00 -8.57 -18.18
N GLN A 187 -6.79 -8.54 -18.75
CA GLN A 187 -6.35 -7.51 -19.72
C GLN A 187 -6.29 -6.07 -19.15
N VAL A 188 -6.49 -5.88 -17.84
CA VAL A 188 -6.25 -4.59 -17.17
C VAL A 188 -4.87 -4.60 -16.54
N ARG A 189 -4.06 -3.58 -16.83
CA ARG A 189 -2.71 -3.46 -16.25
C ARG A 189 -2.82 -3.13 -14.76
N VAL A 190 -2.35 -4.03 -13.91
CA VAL A 190 -2.43 -3.92 -12.45
C VAL A 190 -1.05 -3.91 -11.78
N GLY A 191 0.02 -4.18 -12.53
CA GLY A 191 1.36 -4.26 -11.99
C GLY A 191 2.46 -4.13 -13.04
N VAL A 192 3.70 -4.33 -12.58
CA VAL A 192 4.90 -4.26 -13.40
C VAL A 192 5.99 -5.21 -12.88
N VAL A 193 6.77 -5.79 -13.79
CA VAL A 193 7.98 -6.54 -13.45
C VAL A 193 9.09 -5.57 -13.05
N LEU A 194 9.58 -5.69 -11.81
CA LEU A 194 10.66 -4.85 -11.28
C LEU A 194 12.04 -5.34 -11.71
N SER A 195 12.27 -6.64 -11.65
CA SER A 195 13.56 -7.24 -12.02
C SER A 195 13.40 -8.70 -12.41
N VAL A 196 14.37 -9.20 -13.19
CA VAL A 196 14.45 -10.61 -13.59
C VAL A 196 15.89 -11.06 -13.35
N GLY A 197 16.06 -12.10 -12.54
CA GLY A 197 17.36 -12.64 -12.19
C GLY A 197 17.35 -14.16 -12.11
N LEU A 198 18.52 -14.73 -11.84
CA LEU A 198 18.66 -16.15 -11.55
C LEU A 198 18.61 -16.36 -10.04
N ALA A 199 18.00 -17.45 -9.58
CA ALA A 199 18.12 -17.90 -8.20
C ALA A 199 19.60 -18.13 -7.87
N SER A 200 19.97 -17.96 -6.60
CA SER A 200 21.37 -18.06 -6.15
C SER A 200 22.01 -19.43 -6.39
N ASP A 201 21.18 -20.47 -6.49
CA ASP A 201 21.59 -21.84 -6.82
C ASP A 201 21.57 -22.16 -8.33
N GLY A 202 21.18 -21.19 -9.16
CA GLY A 202 21.06 -21.35 -10.61
C GLY A 202 19.84 -22.15 -11.08
N SER A 203 18.95 -22.58 -10.18
CA SER A 203 17.90 -23.56 -10.50
C SER A 203 16.71 -22.97 -11.27
N SER A 204 16.45 -21.67 -11.10
CA SER A 204 15.24 -21.01 -11.59
C SER A 204 15.48 -19.54 -11.89
N ILE A 205 14.62 -18.99 -12.74
CA ILE A 205 14.50 -17.55 -12.96
C ILE A 205 13.54 -16.99 -11.92
N LEU A 206 13.98 -15.92 -11.24
CA LEU A 206 13.19 -15.17 -10.27
C LEU A 206 12.83 -13.82 -10.89
N ALA A 207 11.54 -13.61 -11.13
CA ALA A 207 11.01 -12.32 -11.53
C ALA A 207 10.36 -11.64 -10.34
N ARG A 208 10.88 -10.48 -9.92
CA ARG A 208 10.22 -9.66 -8.89
C ARG A 208 9.17 -8.80 -9.58
N VAL A 209 7.96 -8.82 -9.07
CA VAL A 209 6.84 -8.03 -9.60
C VAL A 209 6.24 -7.16 -8.51
N SER A 210 5.72 -6.00 -8.88
CA SER A 210 4.96 -5.14 -7.99
C SER A 210 3.55 -4.96 -8.53
N ILE A 211 2.56 -5.28 -7.71
CA ILE A 211 1.14 -5.06 -7.99
C ILE A 211 0.72 -3.77 -7.28
N SER A 212 -0.06 -2.92 -7.94
CA SER A 212 -0.48 -1.66 -7.33
C SER A 212 -1.27 -1.89 -6.03
N PRO A 213 -1.24 -0.96 -5.07
CA PRO A 213 -1.97 -1.10 -3.80
C PRO A 213 -3.47 -1.38 -4.01
N ASP A 214 -4.07 -0.69 -4.98
CA ASP A 214 -5.47 -0.86 -5.37
C ASP A 214 -5.79 -2.29 -5.84
N HIS A 215 -4.82 -3.01 -6.41
CA HIS A 215 -5.02 -4.34 -6.96
C HIS A 215 -4.40 -5.44 -6.10
N ALA A 216 -3.72 -5.11 -5.01
CA ALA A 216 -3.08 -6.08 -4.11
C ALA A 216 -4.09 -7.12 -3.59
N ALA A 217 -5.34 -6.71 -3.36
CA ALA A 217 -6.41 -7.58 -2.93
C ALA A 217 -6.95 -8.53 -4.02
N LEU A 218 -6.45 -8.50 -5.25
CA LEU A 218 -6.75 -9.52 -6.26
C LEU A 218 -5.89 -10.77 -6.12
N VAL A 219 -4.71 -10.64 -5.50
CA VAL A 219 -3.77 -11.74 -5.35
C VAL A 219 -4.07 -12.53 -4.07
N ARG A 220 -4.18 -13.84 -4.23
CA ARG A 220 -4.46 -14.81 -3.18
C ARG A 220 -3.39 -15.89 -3.16
N THR A 221 -3.35 -16.65 -2.07
CA THR A 221 -2.41 -17.77 -1.91
C THR A 221 -2.56 -18.85 -2.99
N ASN A 222 -3.71 -18.92 -3.65
CA ASN A 222 -4.02 -19.85 -4.74
C ASN A 222 -4.17 -19.15 -6.11
N THR A 223 -3.66 -17.93 -6.28
CA THR A 223 -3.57 -17.26 -7.58
C THR A 223 -2.54 -17.97 -8.47
N VAL A 224 -2.88 -18.13 -9.75
CA VAL A 224 -1.98 -18.70 -10.77
C VAL A 224 -1.50 -17.58 -11.68
N PHE A 225 -0.20 -17.60 -12.00
CA PHE A 225 0.44 -16.66 -12.91
C PHE A 225 0.93 -17.40 -14.14
N TRP A 226 0.80 -16.77 -15.30
CA TRP A 226 1.35 -17.30 -16.54
C TRP A 226 1.93 -16.19 -17.40
N ASN A 227 2.71 -16.61 -18.39
CA ASN A 227 3.30 -15.73 -19.37
C ASN A 227 2.32 -15.50 -20.54
N GLU A 228 2.03 -14.24 -20.83
CA GLU A 228 1.11 -13.77 -21.88
C GLU A 228 1.86 -13.44 -23.19
N SER A 229 3.16 -13.77 -23.30
CA SER A 229 3.98 -13.56 -24.53
C SER A 229 3.35 -14.25 -25.75
N GLY A 230 3.01 -13.47 -26.79
CA GLY A 230 2.04 -13.86 -27.81
C GLY A 230 2.54 -14.66 -29.03
N LEU A 231 1.66 -15.56 -29.49
CA LEU A 231 1.31 -16.01 -30.86
C LEU A 231 0.75 -17.45 -30.73
N ARG A 232 -0.57 -17.60 -30.61
CA ARG A 232 -1.22 -18.89 -30.86
C ARG A 232 -1.30 -19.09 -32.37
N PHE A 233 -0.36 -19.83 -32.95
CA PHE A 233 -0.53 -20.35 -34.31
C PHE A 233 -1.41 -21.61 -34.26
N GLU A 234 -2.73 -21.44 -34.23
CA GLU A 234 -3.63 -22.55 -34.53
C GLU A 234 -3.76 -22.70 -36.05
N ALA A 235 -2.93 -23.58 -36.63
CA ALA A 235 -3.04 -23.96 -38.03
C ALA A 235 -4.22 -24.92 -38.23
N GLY A 236 -5.44 -24.37 -38.32
CA GLY A 236 -6.64 -25.09 -38.75
C GLY A 236 -6.78 -25.09 -40.29
N LEU A 237 -7.35 -26.16 -40.87
CA LEU A 237 -7.61 -26.29 -42.31
C LEU A 237 -8.73 -25.35 -42.85
N GLY A 238 -9.11 -24.29 -42.10
CA GLY A 238 -10.33 -23.50 -42.32
C GLY A 238 -10.15 -22.01 -42.64
N GLY A 239 -8.93 -21.49 -42.71
CA GLY A 239 -8.69 -20.06 -42.94
C GLY A 239 -8.38 -19.30 -41.65
N ILE A 240 -7.66 -18.18 -41.81
CA ILE A 240 -7.05 -17.43 -40.72
C ILE A 240 -7.98 -16.25 -40.35
N ASP A 241 -8.59 -16.28 -39.17
CA ASP A 241 -9.25 -15.11 -38.60
C ASP A 241 -8.21 -14.28 -37.83
N PHE A 242 -7.88 -13.11 -38.38
CA PHE A 242 -6.98 -12.15 -37.76
C PHE A 242 -7.78 -11.09 -37.00
N ALA A 243 -8.01 -11.32 -35.70
CA ALA A 243 -8.33 -10.26 -34.76
C ALA A 243 -7.02 -9.82 -34.09
N PHE A 244 -6.45 -8.69 -34.56
CA PHE A 244 -5.29 -8.09 -33.93
C PHE A 244 -5.73 -6.89 -33.09
N ASP A 245 -5.89 -7.11 -31.79
CA ASP A 245 -5.76 -6.02 -30.82
C ASP A 245 -4.25 -5.80 -30.61
N SER A 246 -3.68 -4.84 -31.35
CA SER A 246 -2.30 -4.32 -31.22
C SER A 246 -1.12 -5.31 -31.32
N ILE A 247 -0.36 -5.21 -32.42
CA ILE A 247 0.94 -5.89 -32.63
C ILE A 247 1.98 -5.54 -31.54
N GLU A 248 1.77 -4.45 -30.79
CA GLU A 248 2.73 -3.89 -29.83
C GLU A 248 2.76 -4.67 -28.50
N GLU A 249 1.64 -5.28 -28.07
CA GLU A 249 1.55 -6.07 -26.83
C GLU A 249 2.08 -7.51 -27.01
N VAL A 250 2.01 -8.04 -28.22
CA VAL A 250 2.47 -9.41 -28.58
C VAL A 250 3.98 -9.59 -28.38
N LEU A 251 4.78 -8.52 -28.49
CA LEU A 251 6.25 -8.60 -28.53
C LEU A 251 6.94 -8.40 -27.17
N THR A 252 6.26 -7.84 -26.18
CA THR A 252 6.84 -7.57 -24.86
C THR A 252 6.28 -8.58 -23.88
N GLY A 253 7.09 -9.51 -23.37
CA GLY A 253 6.58 -10.63 -22.59
C GLY A 253 5.83 -10.17 -21.34
N ALA A 254 4.50 -10.22 -21.40
CA ALA A 254 3.61 -9.79 -20.34
C ALA A 254 3.31 -10.94 -19.38
N ILE A 255 2.89 -10.61 -18.16
CA ILE A 255 2.46 -11.60 -17.17
C ILE A 255 0.97 -11.39 -16.95
N ALA A 256 0.19 -12.46 -16.94
CA ALA A 256 -1.20 -12.41 -16.53
C ALA A 256 -1.44 -13.36 -15.35
N PHE A 257 -2.49 -13.08 -14.59
CA PHE A 257 -2.89 -13.96 -13.49
C PHE A 257 -4.41 -14.06 -13.35
N ALA A 258 -4.83 -15.16 -12.72
CA ALA A 258 -6.21 -15.42 -12.36
C ALA A 258 -6.27 -16.00 -10.95
N THR A 259 -7.38 -15.73 -10.27
CA THR A 259 -7.68 -16.30 -8.96
C THR A 259 -8.92 -17.18 -9.13
N PRO A 260 -8.93 -18.41 -8.57
CA PRO A 260 -10.09 -19.29 -8.67
C PRO A 260 -11.29 -18.72 -7.89
N PRO A 261 -12.53 -19.13 -8.22
CA PRO A 261 -13.75 -18.64 -7.55
C PRO A 261 -13.71 -18.79 -6.03
N GLU A 262 -13.17 -19.92 -5.54
CA GLU A 262 -12.84 -20.14 -4.14
C GLU A 262 -11.47 -19.51 -3.83
N ALA A 263 -11.49 -18.20 -3.56
CA ALA A 263 -10.30 -17.44 -3.23
C ALA A 263 -9.72 -17.88 -1.86
N GLY A 264 -8.40 -18.11 -1.83
CA GLY A 264 -7.67 -18.38 -0.59
C GLY A 264 -7.45 -17.14 0.28
N ALA A 265 -6.43 -17.17 1.14
CA ALA A 265 -6.04 -16.00 1.94
C ALA A 265 -5.35 -14.93 1.07
N ARG A 266 -5.30 -13.67 1.55
CA ARG A 266 -4.56 -12.60 0.89
C ARG A 266 -3.06 -12.94 0.81
N ALA A 267 -2.47 -12.73 -0.37
CA ALA A 267 -1.01 -12.82 -0.51
C ALA A 267 -0.31 -11.69 0.27
N ARG A 268 0.92 -11.95 0.70
CA ARG A 268 1.76 -10.98 1.42
C ARG A 268 2.99 -10.66 0.59
N THR A 269 3.58 -9.49 0.85
CA THR A 269 4.85 -9.09 0.22
C THR A 269 5.91 -10.18 0.42
N GLY A 270 6.62 -10.52 -0.66
CA GLY A 270 7.61 -11.59 -0.69
C GLY A 270 7.03 -12.99 -0.93
N ALA A 271 5.70 -13.15 -1.08
CA ALA A 271 5.11 -14.42 -1.46
C ALA A 271 5.62 -14.88 -2.84
N ARG A 272 5.79 -16.20 -2.97
CA ARG A 272 6.41 -16.84 -4.14
C ARG A 272 5.36 -17.62 -4.90
N PHE A 273 5.31 -17.45 -6.22
CA PHE A 273 4.36 -18.14 -7.09
C PHE A 273 5.07 -18.78 -8.28
N PRO A 274 4.64 -19.98 -8.72
CA PRO A 274 5.11 -20.51 -10.00
C PRO A 274 4.57 -19.65 -11.14
N LEU A 275 5.42 -19.40 -12.13
CA LEU A 275 5.02 -18.79 -13.40
C LEU A 275 4.91 -19.87 -14.46
N ALA A 276 3.68 -20.15 -14.88
CA ALA A 276 3.39 -21.06 -15.97
C ALA A 276 3.84 -20.48 -17.32
N ALA A 277 4.15 -21.36 -18.26
CA ALA A 277 4.56 -20.96 -19.60
C ALA A 277 3.38 -20.42 -20.43
N GLU A 278 2.18 -20.93 -20.18
CA GLU A 278 0.93 -20.61 -20.88
C GLU A 278 -0.25 -20.76 -19.91
N ALA A 279 -1.39 -20.16 -20.27
CA ALA A 279 -2.63 -20.30 -19.52
C ALA A 279 -3.28 -21.67 -19.78
N ASP A 280 -3.76 -22.32 -18.72
CA ASP A 280 -4.78 -23.36 -18.85
C ASP A 280 -6.13 -22.72 -19.25
N ALA A 281 -6.94 -23.44 -20.03
CA ALA A 281 -8.22 -22.96 -20.50
C ALA A 281 -9.15 -22.60 -19.33
N ASP A 282 -9.17 -23.44 -18.29
CA ASP A 282 -10.03 -23.26 -17.12
C ASP A 282 -9.74 -21.96 -16.37
N TRP A 283 -8.49 -21.47 -16.38
CA TRP A 283 -8.09 -20.25 -15.66
C TRP A 283 -8.72 -19.00 -16.26
N LEU A 284 -8.96 -19.01 -17.57
CA LEU A 284 -9.52 -17.88 -18.31
C LEU A 284 -11.01 -17.67 -17.98
N ASP A 285 -11.71 -18.74 -17.61
CA ASP A 285 -13.13 -18.71 -17.25
C ASP A 285 -13.39 -18.40 -15.76
N TRP A 286 -12.34 -18.31 -14.94
CA TRP A 286 -12.49 -18.06 -13.51
C TRP A 286 -13.06 -16.68 -13.18
N VAL A 287 -14.08 -16.68 -12.31
CA VAL A 287 -14.70 -15.47 -11.77
C VAL A 287 -14.54 -15.38 -10.26
N ALA A 288 -13.34 -15.04 -9.81
CA ALA A 288 -13.11 -14.62 -8.43
C ALA A 288 -13.65 -13.21 -8.19
N ARG A 289 -14.66 -13.09 -7.32
CA ARG A 289 -15.26 -11.80 -6.95
C ARG A 289 -14.50 -11.20 -5.79
N LEU A 290 -13.39 -10.54 -6.11
CA LEU A 290 -12.50 -9.94 -5.14
C LEU A 290 -12.65 -8.41 -5.16
N PRO A 291 -12.51 -7.74 -3.99
CA PRO A 291 -12.54 -6.28 -3.94
C PRO A 291 -11.30 -5.69 -4.64
N VAL A 292 -11.50 -4.59 -5.37
CA VAL A 292 -10.47 -3.77 -6.03
C VAL A 292 -10.50 -2.37 -5.45
N GLY A 293 -9.36 -1.70 -5.35
CA GLY A 293 -9.15 -0.37 -4.80
C GLY A 293 -8.72 -0.37 -3.33
N PRO A 294 -8.59 0.83 -2.72
CA PRO A 294 -8.46 1.01 -1.26
C PRO A 294 -9.65 0.41 -0.49
N LEU A 295 -10.67 -0.02 -1.23
CA LEU A 295 -11.84 -0.78 -0.81
C LEU A 295 -11.51 -2.12 -0.13
N ALA A 296 -10.25 -2.56 -0.22
CA ALA A 296 -9.72 -3.72 0.47
C ALA A 296 -9.52 -3.50 1.99
N ASP A 297 -9.44 -2.26 2.44
CA ASP A 297 -9.38 -1.91 3.85
C ASP A 297 -10.78 -1.55 4.35
N ALA A 298 -11.17 -2.18 5.46
CA ALA A 298 -12.41 -1.81 6.15
C ALA A 298 -12.33 -0.31 6.52
N PRO A 299 -13.44 0.45 6.45
CA PRO A 299 -13.46 1.84 6.89
C PRO A 299 -12.85 1.97 8.30
N ALA A 300 -12.13 3.06 8.56
CA ALA A 300 -11.47 3.28 9.85
C ALA A 300 -12.49 3.16 11.00
N GLY A 301 -12.29 2.18 11.88
CA GLY A 301 -13.23 1.89 12.96
C GLY A 301 -13.15 0.45 13.49
N PRO A 302 -13.98 0.11 14.50
CA PRO A 302 -14.11 -1.26 14.98
C PRO A 302 -14.64 -2.17 13.88
N ARG A 303 -14.16 -3.41 13.82
CA ARG A 303 -14.72 -4.45 12.94
C ARG A 303 -15.86 -5.16 13.68
N PRO A 304 -16.99 -5.45 13.02
CA PRO A 304 -18.03 -6.23 13.66
C PRO A 304 -17.50 -7.65 13.88
N GLU A 305 -17.80 -8.21 15.05
CA GLU A 305 -17.46 -9.59 15.41
C GLU A 305 -18.78 -10.34 15.63
N PRO A 306 -19.42 -10.83 14.55
CA PRO A 306 -20.60 -11.66 14.68
C PRO A 306 -20.26 -12.94 15.43
N VAL A 307 -21.15 -13.31 16.33
CA VAL A 307 -21.05 -14.51 17.16
C VAL A 307 -22.07 -15.52 16.67
N ARG A 308 -21.66 -16.79 16.64
CA ARG A 308 -22.52 -17.87 16.16
C ARG A 308 -23.73 -18.04 17.09
N ALA A 309 -24.91 -18.10 16.49
CA ALA A 309 -26.17 -18.34 17.17
C ALA A 309 -26.87 -19.58 16.59
N ALA A 310 -27.58 -20.30 17.45
CA ALA A 310 -28.33 -21.48 17.08
C ALA A 310 -29.64 -21.56 17.85
N LEU A 311 -30.73 -21.70 17.11
CA LEU A 311 -32.07 -21.93 17.64
C LEU A 311 -32.43 -23.40 17.42
N GLY A 312 -32.70 -24.14 18.49
CA GLY A 312 -33.17 -25.52 18.44
C GLY A 312 -34.58 -25.64 18.99
N TRP A 313 -35.42 -26.48 18.38
CA TRP A 313 -36.76 -26.76 18.88
C TRP A 313 -37.21 -28.17 18.54
N LYS A 314 -38.25 -28.63 19.24
CA LYS A 314 -38.89 -29.92 18.97
C LYS A 314 -40.21 -29.72 18.24
N ARG A 315 -40.28 -30.24 17.01
CA ARG A 315 -41.49 -30.22 16.19
C ARG A 315 -42.24 -31.55 16.30
N LYS A 316 -43.50 -31.50 16.74
CA LYS A 316 -44.40 -32.66 16.68
C LYS A 316 -44.84 -32.89 15.24
N ARG A 317 -44.78 -34.13 14.78
CA ARG A 317 -45.30 -34.60 13.49
C ARG A 317 -46.31 -35.71 13.74
N LEU A 318 -47.10 -36.05 12.71
CA LEU A 318 -48.15 -37.09 12.77
C LEU A 318 -47.64 -38.47 13.28
N LEU A 319 -46.36 -38.79 13.07
CA LEU A 319 -45.68 -39.99 13.61
C LEU A 319 -44.37 -39.60 14.32
N GLY A 320 -44.47 -38.96 15.50
CA GLY A 320 -43.33 -38.72 16.39
C GLY A 320 -42.87 -37.27 16.46
N SER A 321 -41.65 -37.04 16.96
CA SER A 321 -41.08 -35.70 17.13
C SER A 321 -39.72 -35.60 16.44
N SER A 322 -39.49 -34.51 15.70
CA SER A 322 -38.21 -34.19 15.11
C SER A 322 -37.56 -33.02 15.86
N HIS A 323 -36.27 -33.10 16.12
CA HIS A 323 -35.49 -31.93 16.52
C HIS A 323 -35.11 -31.18 15.25
N GLU A 324 -35.39 -29.88 15.21
CA GLU A 324 -35.02 -28.99 14.13
C GLU A 324 -34.08 -27.92 14.72
N ARG A 325 -33.17 -27.43 13.88
CA ARG A 325 -32.16 -26.45 14.28
C ARG A 325 -31.95 -25.46 13.15
N LEU A 326 -31.97 -24.18 13.50
CA LEU A 326 -31.55 -23.08 12.65
C LEU A 326 -30.23 -22.54 13.19
N ASN A 327 -29.25 -22.30 12.30
CA ASN A 327 -27.98 -21.69 12.68
C ASN A 327 -27.82 -20.38 11.93
N GLY A 328 -27.15 -19.43 12.55
CA GLY A 328 -26.77 -18.19 11.92
C GLY A 328 -25.80 -17.39 12.78
N TRP A 329 -25.75 -16.09 12.53
CA TRP A 329 -24.92 -15.15 13.26
C TRP A 329 -25.77 -14.07 13.93
N CYS A 330 -25.30 -13.61 15.09
CA CYS A 330 -25.81 -12.44 15.77
C CYS A 330 -24.66 -11.50 16.08
N LEU A 331 -24.88 -10.19 16.00
CA LEU A 331 -23.88 -9.20 16.39
C LEU A 331 -24.19 -8.69 17.80
N ARG A 332 -23.15 -8.59 18.64
CA ARG A 332 -23.26 -7.96 19.95
C ARG A 332 -23.38 -6.45 19.76
N LEU A 333 -24.44 -5.83 20.27
CA LEU A 333 -24.60 -4.39 20.40
C LEU A 333 -24.25 -3.95 21.82
N ALA A 334 -23.98 -2.66 22.01
CA ALA A 334 -23.73 -2.09 23.35
C ALA A 334 -24.90 -2.32 24.34
N ASN A 335 -26.13 -2.52 23.84
CA ASN A 335 -27.35 -2.70 24.64
C ASN A 335 -28.04 -4.08 24.45
N GLY A 336 -27.43 -5.02 23.72
CA GLY A 336 -28.14 -6.23 23.35
C GLY A 336 -27.47 -7.09 22.28
N TRP A 337 -28.27 -7.93 21.65
CA TRP A 337 -27.90 -8.75 20.49
C TRP A 337 -28.82 -8.42 19.34
N ILE A 338 -28.25 -8.29 18.13
CA ILE A 338 -29.01 -8.11 16.90
C ILE A 338 -28.81 -9.30 15.98
N GLY A 339 -29.87 -9.72 15.30
CA GLY A 339 -29.80 -10.81 14.34
C GLY A 339 -31.12 -11.03 13.61
N PRO A 340 -31.17 -12.05 12.74
CA PRO A 340 -32.38 -12.43 12.01
C PRO A 340 -33.56 -12.70 12.95
N ARG A 341 -34.76 -12.24 12.56
CA ARG A 341 -35.97 -12.46 13.35
C ARG A 341 -36.25 -13.94 13.59
N ASP A 342 -36.19 -14.75 12.55
CA ASP A 342 -36.40 -16.20 12.59
C ASP A 342 -35.41 -16.96 13.48
N LEU A 343 -34.22 -16.40 13.72
CA LEU A 343 -33.22 -16.94 14.64
C LEU A 343 -33.45 -16.52 16.10
N LEU A 344 -33.97 -15.30 16.32
CA LEU A 344 -34.15 -14.70 17.65
C LEU A 344 -35.58 -14.75 18.19
N GLU A 345 -36.52 -15.26 17.40
CA GLU A 345 -37.92 -15.42 17.76
C GLU A 345 -38.28 -16.89 17.98
N SER A 346 -38.94 -17.18 19.11
CA SER A 346 -39.51 -18.51 19.35
C SER A 346 -40.70 -18.73 18.40
N PRO A 347 -40.72 -19.82 17.61
CA PRO A 347 -41.90 -20.17 16.84
C PRO A 347 -43.11 -20.40 17.75
N THR A 348 -44.30 -19.94 17.31
CA THR A 348 -45.51 -19.86 18.15
C THR A 348 -46.19 -21.22 18.43
N ASP A 349 -45.71 -22.33 17.83
CA ASP A 349 -46.35 -23.65 17.88
C ASP A 349 -45.37 -24.80 18.26
N MET A 350 -44.36 -24.49 19.06
CA MET A 350 -43.23 -25.41 19.31
C MET A 350 -42.86 -25.49 20.79
N SER A 351 -42.46 -26.71 21.22
CA SER A 351 -42.05 -27.00 22.59
C SER A 351 -40.54 -27.21 22.65
N ASP A 352 -39.94 -26.94 23.80
CA ASP A 352 -38.50 -27.19 24.07
C ASP A 352 -37.58 -26.33 23.18
N VAL A 353 -37.85 -25.01 23.15
CA VAL A 353 -37.08 -24.04 22.37
C VAL A 353 -35.84 -23.64 23.17
N THR A 354 -34.67 -23.83 22.57
CA THR A 354 -33.38 -23.44 23.15
C THR A 354 -32.65 -22.52 22.19
N LEU A 355 -32.32 -21.31 22.64
CA LEU A 355 -31.46 -20.38 21.91
C LEU A 355 -30.06 -20.40 22.54
N ALA A 356 -29.03 -20.57 21.72
CA ALA A 356 -27.65 -20.44 22.15
C ALA A 356 -26.92 -19.39 21.31
N ILE A 357 -26.26 -18.43 21.95
CA ILE A 357 -25.46 -17.38 21.29
C ILE A 357 -24.06 -17.44 21.90
N GLY A 358 -23.02 -17.60 21.07
CA GLY A 358 -21.64 -17.69 21.57
C GLY A 358 -21.35 -18.93 22.42
N GLY A 359 -22.22 -19.94 22.36
CA GLY A 359 -22.13 -21.13 23.20
C GLY A 359 -22.83 -21.01 24.55
N GLU A 360 -23.36 -19.84 24.90
CA GLU A 360 -24.16 -19.65 26.12
C GLU A 360 -25.64 -19.84 25.81
N ALA A 361 -26.35 -20.54 26.69
CA ALA A 361 -27.80 -20.74 26.58
C ALA A 361 -28.53 -19.48 27.06
N HIS A 362 -29.42 -18.99 26.23
CA HIS A 362 -30.31 -17.88 26.54
C HIS A 362 -31.74 -18.39 26.59
N GLU A 363 -32.49 -18.00 27.63
CA GLU A 363 -33.94 -18.19 27.62
C GLU A 363 -34.57 -17.41 26.45
N PRO A 364 -35.80 -17.72 26.03
CA PRO A 364 -36.50 -16.94 25.01
C PRO A 364 -36.64 -15.49 25.48
N LEU A 365 -35.70 -14.65 25.04
CA LEU A 365 -35.56 -13.30 25.57
C LEU A 365 -36.74 -12.44 25.09
N ALA A 366 -37.40 -11.79 26.05
CA ALA A 366 -38.46 -10.82 25.75
C ALA A 366 -37.90 -9.73 24.82
N ALA A 367 -38.52 -9.57 23.65
CA ALA A 367 -38.09 -8.57 22.67
C ALA A 367 -38.17 -7.17 23.28
N SER A 368 -37.14 -6.35 23.03
CA SER A 368 -37.17 -4.94 23.41
C SER A 368 -37.63 -4.05 22.27
N GLN A 369 -37.43 -4.46 21.01
CA GLN A 369 -37.80 -3.67 19.84
C GLN A 369 -37.97 -4.58 18.61
N GLU A 370 -39.13 -4.49 17.94
CA GLU A 370 -39.40 -5.22 16.70
C GLU A 370 -39.11 -4.34 15.48
N THR A 371 -38.31 -4.89 14.57
CA THR A 371 -38.08 -4.38 13.22
C THR A 371 -38.38 -5.52 12.25
N GLY A 372 -38.97 -5.24 11.09
CA GLY A 372 -39.60 -6.23 10.19
C GLY A 372 -38.87 -7.57 10.00
N ASN A 373 -37.59 -7.55 9.66
CA ASN A 373 -36.77 -8.72 9.35
C ASN A 373 -35.67 -8.98 10.38
N VAL A 374 -35.34 -7.98 11.19
CA VAL A 374 -34.27 -8.04 12.20
C VAL A 374 -34.85 -7.86 13.59
N ARG A 375 -34.30 -8.55 14.59
CA ARG A 375 -34.73 -8.43 15.99
C ARG A 375 -33.57 -8.01 16.88
N VAL A 376 -33.84 -7.10 17.83
CA VAL A 376 -32.91 -6.75 18.90
C VAL A 376 -33.41 -7.31 20.23
N VAL A 377 -32.50 -8.02 20.87
CA VAL A 377 -32.73 -8.69 22.14
C VAL A 377 -31.90 -7.99 23.21
N ALA A 378 -32.57 -7.49 24.25
CA ALA A 378 -31.87 -6.80 25.34
C ALA A 378 -30.96 -7.75 26.10
N ALA A 379 -29.78 -7.26 26.45
CA ALA A 379 -28.83 -7.93 27.33
C ALA A 379 -28.08 -6.85 28.12
N ASP A 380 -27.32 -7.26 29.15
CA ASP A 380 -26.54 -6.32 29.97
C ASP A 380 -25.66 -5.41 29.10
N GLN A 381 -25.51 -4.16 29.52
CA GLN A 381 -24.69 -3.20 28.78
C GLN A 381 -23.24 -3.68 28.72
N ASP A 382 -22.68 -3.72 27.53
CA ASP A 382 -21.31 -4.14 27.30
C ASP A 382 -20.60 -3.15 26.39
N ALA A 383 -19.60 -2.46 26.94
CA ALA A 383 -18.80 -1.48 26.23
C ALA A 383 -17.98 -2.08 25.08
N ARG A 384 -17.88 -3.41 24.98
CA ARG A 384 -17.24 -4.12 23.85
C ARG A 384 -18.20 -4.41 22.69
N GLY A 385 -19.49 -4.23 22.88
CA GLY A 385 -20.49 -4.39 21.82
C GLY A 385 -20.39 -3.29 20.76
N TRP A 386 -20.98 -3.54 19.59
CA TRP A 386 -21.04 -2.57 18.50
C TRP A 386 -21.68 -1.25 18.98
N PRO A 387 -21.02 -0.10 18.75
CA PRO A 387 -21.53 1.19 19.18
C PRO A 387 -22.86 1.56 18.49
N LEU A 388 -23.82 2.04 19.27
CA LEU A 388 -25.18 2.37 18.77
C LEU A 388 -25.22 3.60 17.86
N ASP A 389 -24.26 4.52 18.02
CA ASP A 389 -24.05 5.68 17.16
C ASP A 389 -23.45 5.31 15.79
N ARG A 390 -22.97 4.07 15.64
CA ARG A 390 -22.48 3.50 14.38
C ARG A 390 -23.53 2.61 13.72
N ILE A 391 -24.81 2.86 13.97
CA ILE A 391 -25.94 2.19 13.32
C ILE A 391 -26.74 3.24 12.55
N ARG A 392 -27.02 2.97 11.28
CA ARG A 392 -27.89 3.85 10.48
C ARG A 392 -28.78 3.07 9.53
N ALA A 393 -29.94 3.64 9.23
CA ALA A 393 -30.78 3.16 8.14
C ALA A 393 -30.29 3.77 6.82
N PRO A 394 -29.90 2.96 5.82
CA PRO A 394 -29.51 3.47 4.52
C PRO A 394 -30.76 3.92 3.72
N LEU A 395 -30.60 4.94 2.87
CA LEU A 395 -31.68 5.48 2.03
C LEU A 395 -31.79 4.75 0.68
N GLU A 396 -30.65 4.40 0.10
CA GLU A 396 -30.53 3.74 -1.20
C GLU A 396 -29.45 2.65 -1.14
N PRO A 397 -29.49 1.64 -2.04
CA PRO A 397 -28.46 0.63 -2.13
C PRO A 397 -27.06 1.22 -2.28
N GLU A 398 -26.14 0.82 -1.40
CA GLU A 398 -24.76 1.31 -1.39
C GLU A 398 -23.76 0.16 -1.21
N SER A 399 -22.51 0.38 -1.63
CA SER A 399 -21.47 -0.66 -1.53
C SER A 399 -21.17 -0.94 -0.05
N CYS A 400 -21.19 -2.22 0.31
CA CYS A 400 -21.12 -2.68 1.70
C CYS A 400 -20.13 -3.83 1.89
N LEU A 401 -19.79 -4.11 3.14
CA LEU A 401 -18.97 -5.24 3.57
C LEU A 401 -19.83 -6.14 4.46
N VAL A 402 -19.84 -7.44 4.13
CA VAL A 402 -20.54 -8.47 4.90
C VAL A 402 -19.54 -9.23 5.76
N PHE A 403 -19.78 -9.24 7.06
CA PHE A 403 -18.97 -9.91 8.06
C PHE A 403 -19.78 -11.07 8.65
N GLY A 404 -19.32 -12.30 8.38
CA GLY A 404 -19.88 -13.54 8.93
C GLY A 404 -18.81 -14.24 9.76
N ASP A 405 -18.36 -15.40 9.28
CA ASP A 405 -17.26 -16.14 9.91
C ASP A 405 -16.01 -15.26 10.11
N PRO A 406 -15.54 -15.08 11.36
CA PRO A 406 -14.33 -14.32 11.66
C PRO A 406 -13.08 -14.80 10.91
N ILE A 407 -13.06 -16.07 10.49
CA ILE A 407 -11.94 -16.70 9.77
C ILE A 407 -12.01 -16.42 8.26
N ALA A 408 -13.22 -16.42 7.67
CA ALA A 408 -13.42 -16.24 6.23
C ALA A 408 -13.17 -14.80 5.77
N GLY A 409 -13.19 -13.83 6.70
CA GLY A 409 -13.02 -12.41 6.41
C GLY A 409 -14.25 -11.77 5.78
N ALA A 410 -14.20 -10.45 5.59
CA ALA A 410 -15.32 -9.69 5.04
C ALA A 410 -15.45 -9.89 3.52
N ARG A 411 -16.69 -10.03 3.04
CA ARG A 411 -17.02 -10.06 1.61
C ARG A 411 -17.57 -8.71 1.16
N ALA A 412 -17.04 -8.17 0.07
CA ALA A 412 -17.52 -6.91 -0.49
C ALA A 412 -18.70 -7.15 -1.43
N ILE A 413 -19.73 -6.31 -1.30
CA ILE A 413 -20.84 -6.20 -2.25
C ILE A 413 -20.82 -4.79 -2.81
N ASP A 414 -20.88 -4.69 -4.14
CA ASP A 414 -20.99 -3.41 -4.81
C ASP A 414 -22.46 -2.95 -4.91
N ALA A 415 -22.71 -1.64 -4.80
CA ALA A 415 -24.04 -1.05 -4.90
C ALA A 415 -24.80 -1.48 -6.16
N THR A 416 -24.08 -1.65 -7.29
CA THR A 416 -24.68 -2.08 -8.57
C THR A 416 -25.29 -3.48 -8.55
N ARG A 417 -24.99 -4.29 -7.52
CA ARG A 417 -25.51 -5.64 -7.33
C ARG A 417 -26.75 -5.70 -6.44
N LEU A 418 -27.17 -4.55 -5.90
CA LEU A 418 -28.22 -4.44 -4.91
C LEU A 418 -29.41 -3.73 -5.53
N GLU A 419 -30.58 -4.34 -5.41
CA GLU A 419 -31.85 -3.76 -5.81
C GLU A 419 -32.73 -3.55 -4.59
N SER A 420 -33.42 -2.42 -4.52
CA SER A 420 -34.39 -2.17 -3.44
C SER A 420 -35.55 -3.16 -3.53
N GLY A 421 -35.73 -3.98 -2.50
CA GLY A 421 -36.83 -4.91 -2.33
C GLY A 421 -37.97 -4.34 -1.46
N ALA A 422 -38.97 -5.18 -1.22
CA ALA A 422 -40.03 -4.90 -0.26
C ALA A 422 -39.52 -5.02 1.20
N ASP A 423 -40.31 -4.51 2.16
CA ASP A 423 -40.09 -4.71 3.59
C ASP A 423 -38.69 -4.31 4.11
N ALA A 424 -38.15 -3.19 3.60
CA ALA A 424 -36.83 -2.70 3.95
C ALA A 424 -35.72 -3.76 3.74
N THR A 425 -35.74 -4.40 2.57
CA THR A 425 -34.69 -5.33 2.14
C THR A 425 -34.01 -4.86 0.87
N TRP A 426 -32.74 -5.22 0.69
CA TRP A 426 -32.05 -5.16 -0.58
C TRP A 426 -31.84 -6.56 -1.13
N LEU A 427 -32.30 -6.80 -2.35
CA LEU A 427 -32.14 -8.06 -3.05
C LEU A 427 -30.76 -8.11 -3.70
N LEU A 428 -30.05 -9.23 -3.56
CA LEU A 428 -28.84 -9.48 -4.32
C LEU A 428 -29.23 -10.12 -5.64
N GLY A 429 -28.83 -9.52 -6.76
CA GLY A 429 -29.14 -10.03 -8.10
C GLY A 429 -28.51 -11.40 -8.45
N ASP A 430 -27.81 -12.05 -7.52
CA ASP A 430 -27.20 -13.37 -7.72
C ASP A 430 -27.50 -14.30 -6.54
N ALA A 431 -28.39 -15.25 -6.78
CA ALA A 431 -28.93 -16.19 -5.79
C ALA A 431 -27.91 -17.16 -5.17
N GLY A 432 -26.65 -17.19 -5.64
CA GLY A 432 -25.61 -18.09 -5.13
C GLY A 432 -24.44 -17.41 -4.40
N ALA A 433 -24.50 -16.10 -4.15
CA ALA A 433 -23.35 -15.37 -3.59
C ALA A 433 -23.03 -15.73 -2.12
N PHE A 434 -24.01 -16.20 -1.36
CA PHE A 434 -23.92 -16.53 0.06
C PHE A 434 -24.68 -17.83 0.34
N GLY A 435 -24.06 -18.77 1.06
CA GLY A 435 -24.72 -19.98 1.54
C GLY A 435 -25.41 -19.77 2.89
N ASP A 436 -26.16 -20.77 3.35
CA ASP A 436 -26.89 -20.75 4.63
C ASP A 436 -25.97 -20.45 5.83
N ASP A 437 -24.67 -20.73 5.71
CA ASP A 437 -23.64 -20.41 6.71
C ASP A 437 -23.41 -18.91 6.91
N TRP A 438 -23.92 -18.05 6.02
CA TRP A 438 -23.86 -16.60 6.12
C TRP A 438 -25.13 -15.96 6.68
N HIS A 439 -26.17 -16.76 6.96
CA HIS A 439 -27.42 -16.25 7.53
C HIS A 439 -27.14 -15.53 8.86
N GLY A 440 -27.54 -14.26 8.96
CA GLY A 440 -27.29 -13.38 10.11
C GLY A 440 -25.99 -12.58 10.08
N ALA A 441 -25.20 -12.67 9.01
CA ALA A 441 -23.96 -11.90 8.88
C ALA A 441 -24.21 -10.39 8.96
N ALA A 442 -23.32 -9.65 9.63
CA ALA A 442 -23.42 -8.21 9.81
C ALA A 442 -23.03 -7.46 8.52
N VAL A 443 -23.82 -6.48 8.11
CA VAL A 443 -23.58 -5.69 6.90
C VAL A 443 -23.25 -4.25 7.28
N VAL A 444 -22.05 -3.82 6.89
CA VAL A 444 -21.50 -2.50 7.22
C VAL A 444 -21.30 -1.69 5.95
N ALA A 445 -21.76 -0.43 5.95
CA ALA A 445 -21.57 0.49 4.84
C ALA A 445 -20.09 0.81 4.65
N ARG A 446 -19.65 0.88 3.39
CA ARG A 446 -18.25 1.21 3.10
C ARG A 446 -17.92 2.68 3.27
N ALA A 447 -18.91 3.56 3.09
CA ALA A 447 -18.70 5.01 3.12
C ALA A 447 -18.26 5.52 4.51
N ASP A 448 -18.86 5.01 5.57
CA ASP A 448 -18.68 5.50 6.95
C ASP A 448 -18.44 4.39 7.98
N GLY A 449 -18.54 3.12 7.58
CA GLY A 449 -18.38 1.99 8.48
C GLY A 449 -19.53 1.82 9.46
N ALA A 450 -20.71 2.35 9.17
CA ALA A 450 -21.90 2.12 9.98
C ALA A 450 -22.54 0.76 9.69
N LEU A 451 -23.07 0.09 10.70
CA LEU A 451 -23.94 -1.08 10.53
C LEU A 451 -25.24 -0.60 9.87
N ILE A 452 -25.52 -1.16 8.69
CA ILE A 452 -26.68 -0.79 7.87
C ILE A 452 -27.66 -1.93 7.67
N GLY A 453 -27.26 -3.17 7.97
CA GLY A 453 -28.12 -4.32 7.77
C GLY A 453 -27.62 -5.64 8.34
N ILE A 454 -28.48 -6.65 8.22
CA ILE A 454 -28.18 -8.05 8.50
C ILE A 454 -28.46 -8.86 7.23
N LEU A 455 -27.53 -9.73 6.84
CA LEU A 455 -27.73 -10.61 5.71
C LEU A 455 -28.69 -11.74 6.10
N LEU A 456 -29.76 -11.91 5.33
CA LEU A 456 -30.67 -13.04 5.41
C LEU A 456 -30.42 -13.96 4.21
N VAL A 457 -30.21 -15.23 4.49
CA VAL A 457 -30.12 -16.28 3.47
C VAL A 457 -31.21 -17.29 3.74
N ASP A 458 -32.06 -17.52 2.75
CA ASP A 458 -33.12 -18.53 2.78
C ASP A 458 -33.25 -19.24 1.41
N SER A 459 -34.23 -20.12 1.26
CA SER A 459 -34.45 -20.85 0.01
C SER A 459 -34.77 -19.98 -1.21
N ALA A 460 -35.17 -18.72 -1.02
CA ALA A 460 -35.41 -17.76 -2.10
C ALA A 460 -34.15 -16.97 -2.49
N GLY A 461 -33.06 -17.07 -1.71
CA GLY A 461 -31.77 -16.46 -1.99
C GLY A 461 -31.25 -15.58 -0.85
N ALA A 462 -30.23 -14.78 -1.15
CA ALA A 462 -29.62 -13.84 -0.21
C ALA A 462 -30.22 -12.44 -0.36
N ARG A 463 -30.62 -11.83 0.76
CA ARG A 463 -31.10 -10.44 0.84
C ARG A 463 -30.53 -9.75 2.07
N ILE A 464 -30.39 -8.43 2.03
CA ILE A 464 -29.93 -7.64 3.17
C ILE A 464 -31.14 -6.97 3.80
N ALA A 465 -31.43 -7.29 5.05
CA ALA A 465 -32.43 -6.59 5.84
C ALA A 465 -31.83 -5.29 6.38
N VAL A 466 -32.38 -4.13 5.98
CA VAL A 466 -31.86 -2.79 6.31
C VAL A 466 -32.70 -2.04 7.35
N ASP A 467 -33.68 -2.73 7.95
CA ASP A 467 -34.53 -2.25 9.04
C ASP A 467 -33.82 -2.30 10.40
N VAL A 468 -32.55 -1.96 10.47
CA VAL A 468 -31.78 -1.96 11.72
C VAL A 468 -32.27 -0.82 12.64
N PRO A 469 -32.52 -1.06 13.94
CA PRO A 469 -33.02 -0.02 14.83
C PRO A 469 -31.97 1.08 15.02
N VAL A 470 -32.31 2.29 14.56
CA VAL A 470 -31.49 3.49 14.75
C VAL A 470 -31.84 4.11 16.09
N THR A 471 -30.81 4.34 16.92
CA THR A 471 -30.98 5.11 18.15
C THR A 471 -31.08 6.58 17.76
N ARG A 472 -32.23 7.21 17.99
CA ARG A 472 -32.40 8.67 17.81
C ARG A 472 -31.90 9.43 19.01
#